data_AF-A0A9E3BX61-F1
#
_entry.id   AF-A0A9E3BX61-F1
#
_cell.length_a   1.000
_cell.length_b   1.000
_cell.length_c   1.000
_cell.angle_alpha   90.00
_cell.angle_beta   90.00
_cell.angle_gamma   90.00
#
_symmetry.space_group_name_H-M   'P 1'
#
loop_
_entity.id
_entity.type
_entity.pdbx_description
1 polymer ?
#
loop_
_entity_poly.entity_id
_entity_poly.type
_entity_poly.pdbx_seq_one_letter_code
_entity_poly.pdbx_strand_id
1 'polypeptide(L)'
;MIAFAELLERLVFTHARNAKVALLRRYFAAEPDPDRGIALAAIAGELAFTAAKPGLIRDLAAARTDPVLFAWSYDFVGDLAETVSLMWPAAPT
;
A
#
# COMPACT_ATOMS: atom_id res chain seq x y z
N MET A 1 7.36 -5.74 -5.47
CA MET A 1 6.52 -4.83 -4.62
C MET A 1 6.54 -3.34 -5.01
N ILE A 2 7.67 -2.66 -5.27
CA ILE A 2 7.65 -1.24 -5.72
C ILE A 2 6.82 -1.07 -7.00
N ALA A 3 7.01 -1.96 -7.98
CA ALA A 3 6.22 -2.00 -9.20
C ALA A 3 4.69 -2.15 -8.96
N PHE A 4 4.29 -2.78 -7.85
CA PHE A 4 2.88 -2.93 -7.49
C PHE A 4 2.30 -1.62 -6.95
N ALA A 5 3.05 -0.90 -6.11
CA ALA A 5 2.66 0.43 -5.65
C ALA A 5 2.49 1.39 -6.84
N GLU A 6 3.44 1.39 -7.78
CA GLU A 6 3.35 2.15 -9.02
C GLU A 6 2.13 1.76 -9.88
N LEU A 7 1.79 0.47 -9.93
CA LEU A 7 0.58 0.00 -10.60
C LEU A 7 -0.67 0.61 -9.94
N LEU A 8 -0.79 0.53 -8.61
CA LEU A 8 -1.95 1.06 -7.88
C LEU A 8 -2.10 2.56 -8.10
N GLU A 9 -1.03 3.34 -7.97
CA GLU A 9 -1.04 4.77 -8.22
C GLU A 9 -1.56 5.09 -9.63
N ARG A 10 -1.03 4.42 -10.65
CA ARG A 10 -1.48 4.61 -12.03
C ARG A 10 -2.92 4.18 -12.25
N LEU A 11 -3.39 3.13 -11.59
CA LEU A 11 -4.78 2.67 -11.69
C LEU A 11 -5.77 3.65 -11.07
N VAL A 12 -5.39 4.34 -9.99
CA VAL A 12 -6.20 5.39 -9.32
C VAL A 12 -6.38 6.58 -10.27
N PHE A 13 -5.31 7.06 -10.91
CA PHE A 13 -5.35 8.25 -11.77
C PHE A 13 -5.75 7.97 -13.24
N THR A 14 -5.93 6.72 -13.64
CA THR A 14 -6.36 6.38 -15.01
C THR A 14 -7.87 6.15 -15.06
N HIS A 15 -8.63 6.97 -15.79
CA HIS A 15 -10.09 6.76 -15.88
C HIS A 15 -10.51 5.76 -16.98
N ALA A 16 -9.79 5.72 -18.10
CA ALA A 16 -10.17 4.90 -19.25
C ALA A 16 -9.98 3.40 -19.00
N ARG A 17 -11.05 2.61 -19.18
CA ARG A 17 -11.05 1.15 -18.94
C ARG A 17 -9.94 0.42 -19.70
N ASN A 18 -9.81 0.69 -21.01
CA ASN A 18 -8.81 -0.01 -21.83
C ASN A 18 -7.38 0.36 -21.42
N ALA A 19 -7.16 1.57 -20.94
CA ALA A 19 -5.87 1.98 -20.39
C ALA A 19 -5.57 1.23 -19.07
N LYS A 20 -6.55 1.08 -18.16
CA LYS A 20 -6.40 0.23 -16.96
C LYS A 20 -6.04 -1.22 -17.32
N VAL A 21 -6.73 -1.80 -18.30
CA VAL A 21 -6.44 -3.17 -18.78
C VAL A 21 -5.01 -3.28 -19.32
N ALA A 22 -4.54 -2.27 -20.08
CA ALA A 22 -3.17 -2.26 -20.57
C ALA A 22 -2.13 -2.17 -19.42
N LEU A 23 -2.39 -1.38 -18.38
CA LEU A 23 -1.55 -1.31 -17.18
C LEU A 23 -1.45 -2.67 -16.48
N LEU A 24 -2.59 -3.32 -16.25
CA LEU A 24 -2.65 -4.64 -15.63
C LEU A 24 -1.90 -5.69 -16.46
N ARG A 25 -2.16 -5.75 -17.77
CA ARG A 25 -1.47 -6.70 -18.67
C ARG A 25 0.04 -6.52 -18.63
N ARG A 26 0.52 -5.27 -18.64
CA ARG A 26 1.95 -4.99 -18.59
C ARG A 26 2.56 -5.45 -17.27
N TYR A 27 1.91 -5.16 -16.14
CA TYR A 27 2.39 -5.58 -14.83
C TYR A 27 2.47 -7.11 -14.71
N PHE A 28 1.40 -7.83 -15.05
CA PHE A 28 1.37 -9.29 -14.94
C PHE A 28 2.33 -10.00 -15.89
N ALA A 29 2.70 -9.37 -17.01
CA ALA A 29 3.71 -9.90 -17.91
C ALA A 29 5.15 -9.65 -17.42
N ALA A 30 5.38 -8.58 -16.66
CA ALA A 30 6.71 -8.17 -16.21
C ALA A 30 7.11 -8.80 -14.87
N GLU A 31 6.16 -8.90 -13.92
CA GLU A 31 6.47 -9.39 -12.57
C GLU A 31 6.45 -10.93 -12.48
N PRO A 32 7.45 -11.53 -11.82
CA PRO A 32 7.51 -12.98 -11.63
C PRO A 32 6.52 -13.46 -10.55
N ASP A 33 6.35 -14.79 -10.47
CA ASP A 33 5.76 -15.40 -9.27
C ASP A 33 6.78 -15.33 -8.11
N PRO A 34 6.33 -15.08 -6.86
CA PRO A 34 4.93 -14.97 -6.42
C PRO A 34 4.35 -13.54 -6.49
N ASP A 35 5.15 -12.51 -6.77
CA ASP A 35 4.76 -11.09 -6.70
C ASP A 35 3.51 -10.76 -7.54
N ARG A 36 3.41 -11.31 -8.76
CA ARG A 36 2.23 -11.12 -9.61
C ARG A 36 0.96 -11.78 -9.02
N GLY A 37 1.10 -12.93 -8.36
CA GLY A 37 -0.01 -13.65 -7.74
C GLY A 37 -0.53 -12.93 -6.50
N ILE A 38 0.38 -12.41 -5.67
CA ILE A 38 0.02 -11.59 -4.51
C ILE A 38 -0.70 -10.32 -4.95
N ALA A 39 -0.20 -9.64 -5.98
CA ALA A 39 -0.85 -8.45 -6.55
C ALA A 39 -2.25 -8.76 -7.10
N LEU A 40 -2.45 -9.90 -7.77
CA LEU A 40 -3.77 -10.32 -8.23
C LEU A 40 -4.73 -10.50 -7.07
N ALA A 41 -4.32 -11.20 -6.00
CA ALA A 41 -5.13 -11.39 -4.81
C ALA A 41 -5.48 -10.04 -4.15
N ALA A 42 -4.53 -9.09 -4.09
CA ALA A 42 -4.75 -7.76 -3.54
C ALA A 42 -5.81 -6.98 -4.33
N ILE A 43 -5.68 -6.94 -5.66
CA ILE A 43 -6.62 -6.22 -6.56
C ILE A 43 -8.01 -6.86 -6.52
N ALA A 44 -8.09 -8.19 -6.40
CA ALA A 44 -9.35 -8.93 -6.31
C ALA A 44 -10.02 -8.80 -4.93
N GLY A 45 -9.33 -8.27 -3.92
CA GLY A 45 -9.83 -8.21 -2.54
C GLY A 45 -9.74 -9.54 -1.78
N GLU A 46 -9.00 -10.51 -2.31
CA GLU A 46 -8.85 -11.87 -1.76
C GLU A 46 -7.54 -12.06 -0.98
N LEU A 47 -6.69 -11.03 -0.91
CA LEU A 47 -5.44 -11.09 -0.16
C LEU A 47 -5.71 -11.02 1.34
N ALA A 48 -5.60 -12.16 2.00
CA ALA A 48 -5.76 -12.29 3.44
C ALA A 48 -4.43 -12.57 4.13
N PHE A 49 -4.14 -11.84 5.21
CA PHE A 49 -3.00 -12.09 6.08
C PHE A 49 -3.47 -12.56 7.45
N THR A 50 -2.97 -13.70 7.91
CA THR A 50 -3.26 -14.20 9.26
C THR A 50 -2.54 -13.38 10.34
N ALA A 51 -1.30 -12.94 10.06
CA ALA A 51 -0.42 -12.30 11.03
C ALA A 51 -0.37 -10.76 10.95
N ALA A 52 -0.68 -10.16 9.80
CA ALA A 52 -0.52 -8.73 9.56
C ALA A 52 -1.87 -8.00 9.58
N LYS A 53 -2.42 -7.78 10.78
CA LYS A 53 -3.66 -7.01 10.97
C LYS A 53 -3.37 -5.50 11.05
N PRO A 54 -4.34 -4.62 10.73
CA PRO A 54 -4.16 -3.16 10.84
C PRO A 54 -3.67 -2.69 12.23
N GLY A 55 -4.06 -3.38 13.31
CA GLY A 55 -3.58 -3.11 14.66
C GLY A 55 -2.05 -3.23 14.78
N LEU A 56 -1.45 -4.24 14.14
CA LEU A 56 0.00 -4.41 14.14
C LEU A 56 0.72 -3.25 13.46
N ILE A 57 0.17 -2.71 12.36
CA ILE A 57 0.75 -1.56 11.67
C ILE A 57 0.71 -0.33 12.58
N ARG A 58 -0.41 -0.10 13.26
CA ARG A 58 -0.56 0.97 14.25
C ARG A 58 0.48 0.83 15.38
N ASP A 59 0.63 -0.36 15.93
CA ASP A 59 1.57 -0.63 17.03
C ASP A 59 3.02 -0.40 16.58
N LEU A 60 3.39 -0.83 15.37
CA LEU A 60 4.73 -0.62 14.81
C LEU A 60 5.03 0.86 14.54
N ALA A 61 4.03 1.63 14.09
CA ALA A 61 4.18 3.08 13.89
C ALA A 61 4.34 3.81 15.23
N ALA A 62 3.49 3.49 16.21
CA ALA A 62 3.56 4.05 17.57
C ALA A 62 4.82 3.65 18.33
N ALA A 63 5.46 2.51 18.00
CA ALA A 63 6.76 2.14 18.57
C ALA A 63 7.91 3.00 18.05
N ARG A 64 7.73 3.67 16.90
CA ARG A 64 8.76 4.50 16.25
C ARG A 64 8.54 6.00 16.40
N THR A 65 7.38 6.41 16.88
CA THR A 65 7.01 7.83 17.07
C THR A 65 6.32 8.04 18.40
N ASP A 66 6.36 9.26 18.92
CA ASP A 66 5.64 9.57 20.14
C ASP A 66 4.14 9.27 19.99
N PRO A 67 3.50 8.52 20.91
CA PRO A 67 2.11 8.11 20.77
C PRO A 67 1.11 9.27 20.70
N VAL A 68 1.38 10.41 21.35
CA VAL A 68 0.50 11.59 21.31
C VAL A 68 0.61 12.27 19.96
N LEU A 69 1.84 12.43 19.45
CA LEU A 69 2.05 13.00 18.12
C LEU A 69 1.45 12.10 17.03
N PHE A 70 1.61 10.77 17.14
CA PHE A 70 0.97 9.84 16.21
C PHE A 70 -0.55 9.96 16.25
N ALA A 71 -1.16 10.10 17.43
CA ALA A 71 -2.60 10.27 17.56
C ALA A 71 -3.10 11.57 16.89
N TRP A 72 -2.38 12.69 17.05
CA TRP A 72 -2.72 13.95 16.38
C TRP A 72 -2.53 13.89 14.87
N SER A 73 -1.46 13.26 14.39
CA SER A 73 -1.26 13.05 12.95
C SER A 73 -2.38 12.19 12.36
N TYR A 74 -2.76 11.11 13.05
CA TYR A 74 -3.84 10.23 12.62
C TYR A 74 -5.20 10.94 12.62
N ASP A 75 -5.50 11.74 13.63
CA ASP A 75 -6.74 12.54 13.71
C ASP A 75 -6.83 13.58 12.58
N PHE A 76 -5.70 14.20 12.24
CA PHE A 76 -5.62 15.17 11.15
C PHE A 76 -5.76 14.55 9.75
N VAL A 77 -5.10 13.42 9.49
CA VAL A 77 -5.08 12.77 8.17
C VAL A 77 -6.36 11.93 7.94
N GLY A 78 -6.85 11.24 8.98
CA GLY A 78 -8.08 10.45 8.92
C GLY A 78 -7.94 9.04 8.32
N ASP A 79 -6.77 8.67 7.79
CA ASP A 79 -6.46 7.32 7.29
C ASP A 79 -5.14 6.78 7.84
N LEU A 80 -5.12 5.51 8.26
CA LEU A 80 -3.94 4.91 8.91
C LEU A 80 -2.80 4.70 7.90
N ALA A 81 -3.12 4.26 6.69
CA ALA A 81 -2.12 3.97 5.68
C ALA A 81 -1.45 5.27 5.21
N GLU A 82 -2.24 6.32 4.98
CA GLU A 82 -1.74 7.66 4.63
C GLU A 82 -0.93 8.28 5.77
N THR A 83 -1.40 8.18 7.02
CA THR A 83 -0.65 8.68 8.19
C THR A 83 0.72 8.03 8.28
N VAL A 84 0.77 6.69 8.19
CA VAL A 84 2.03 5.94 8.30
C VAL A 84 2.95 6.20 7.11
N SER A 85 2.41 6.34 5.90
CA SER A 85 3.24 6.60 4.71
C SER A 85 3.91 7.97 4.76
N LEU A 86 3.22 9.00 5.26
CA LEU A 86 3.76 10.35 5.44
C LEU A 86 4.85 10.44 6.53
N MET A 87 4.74 9.59 7.55
CA MET A 87 5.70 9.54 8.66
C MET A 87 6.95 8.70 8.33
N TRP A 88 6.89 7.85 7.29
CA TRP A 88 7.97 6.92 6.98
C TRP A 88 9.15 7.66 6.32
N PRO A 89 10.39 7.49 6.82
CA PRO A 89 11.54 8.20 6.27
C PRO A 89 11.82 7.76 4.81
N ALA A 90 12.00 8.74 3.92
CA ALA A 90 12.24 8.51 2.49
C ALA A 90 13.64 7.93 2.18
N ALA A 91 14.58 8.01 3.12
CA ALA A 91 15.89 7.39 3.07
C ALA A 91 16.18 6.70 4.41
N PRO A 92 16.79 5.50 4.41
CA PRO A 92 17.25 4.91 5.65
C PRO A 92 18.38 5.79 6.22
N THR A 93 18.19 6.26 7.45
CA THR A 93 19.28 6.82 8.29
C THR A 93 20.16 5.71 8.83
#